data_AF-A0A7V3LF85-F1
#
_entry.id   AF-A0A7V3LF85-F1
#
_cell.length_a   1.000
_cell.length_b   1.000
_cell.length_c   1.000
_cell.angle_alpha   90.00
_cell.angle_beta   90.00
_cell.angle_gamma   90.00
#
_symmetry.space_group_name_H-M   'P 1'
#
loop_
_entity.id
_entity.type
_entity.pdbx_description
1 polymer ?
#
loop_
_entity_poly.entity_id
_entity_poly.type
_entity_poly.pdbx_seq_one_letter_code
_entity_poly.pdbx_strand_id
1 'polypeptide(L)' 'MSNQTARCPKCGSKNVYGVSRVVGYYSKIENWNPGKNAEFKDRQKGDYEVKDLHTT' A
#
# COMPACT_ATOMS: atom_id res chain seq x y z
N MET A 1 -1.69 -3.26 20.03
CA MET A 1 -1.58 -2.85 18.61
C MET A 1 -1.42 -1.33 18.60
N SER A 2 -0.24 -0.83 18.25
CA SER A 2 0.11 0.59 18.33
C SER A 2 -0.80 1.41 17.41
N ASN A 3 -1.63 2.26 17.99
CA ASN A 3 -2.46 3.23 17.29
C ASN A 3 -1.54 4.33 16.71
N GLN A 4 -0.90 4.04 15.58
CA GLN A 4 -0.09 5.02 14.86
C GLN A 4 -1.05 5.92 14.07
N THR A 5 -1.42 7.04 14.67
CA THR A 5 -2.16 8.09 13.95
C THR A 5 -1.22 8.71 12.93
N ALA A 6 -1.36 8.32 11.66
CA ALA A 6 -0.57 8.90 10.57
C ALA A 6 -0.74 10.43 10.55
N ARG A 7 0.34 11.17 10.30
CA ARG A 7 0.36 12.63 10.20
C ARG A 7 1.20 13.05 9.02
N CYS A 8 0.83 14.16 8.38
CA CYS A 8 1.65 14.77 7.34
C CYS A 8 2.99 15.23 7.95
N PRO A 9 4.15 14.77 7.45
CA PRO A 9 5.45 15.15 8.01
C PRO A 9 5.80 16.63 7.79
N LYS A 10 5.11 17.32 6.87
CA LYS A 10 5.34 18.72 6.54
C LYS A 10 4.58 19.70 7.44
N CYS A 11 3.31 19.41 7.74
CA CYS A 11 2.43 20.35 8.46
C CYS A 11 1.76 19.74 9.71
N GLY A 12 2.01 18.47 10.02
CA GLY A 12 1.41 17.79 11.18
C GLY A 12 -0.08 17.46 11.06
N SER A 13 -0.71 17.78 9.92
CA SER A 13 -2.13 17.50 9.69
C SER A 13 -2.45 16.01 9.86
N LYS A 14 -3.58 15.73 10.53
CA LYS A 14 -4.17 14.39 10.66
C LYS A 14 -5.05 14.02 9.48
N ASN A 15 -5.31 14.94 8.55
CA ASN A 15 -6.09 14.69 7.35
C ASN A 15 -5.24 13.95 6.31
N VAL A 16 -4.90 12.70 6.63
CA VAL A 16 -4.14 11.79 5.78
C VAL A 16 -4.89 10.47 5.66
N TYR A 17 -4.67 9.76 4.56
CA TYR A 17 -5.35 8.51 4.25
C TYR A 17 -4.33 7.44 3.87
N GLY A 18 -4.60 6.19 4.23
CA GLY A 18 -3.88 5.03 3.73
C GLY A 18 -4.27 4.73 2.30
N VAL A 19 -3.30 4.63 1.39
CA VAL A 19 -3.54 4.24 0.00
C VAL A 19 -2.72 3.02 -0.37
N SER A 20 -3.29 2.13 -1.19
CA SER A 20 -2.59 0.99 -1.75
C SER A 20 -3.00 0.77 -3.20
N ARG A 21 -2.11 0.16 -3.99
CA ARG A 21 -2.36 -0.19 -5.39
C ARG A 21 -3.22 -1.46 -5.48
N VAL A 22 -4.18 -1.46 -6.40
CA VAL A 22 -5.06 -2.58 -6.75
C VAL A 22 -5.13 -2.64 -8.29
N VAL A 23 -4.74 -3.76 -8.89
CA VAL A 23 -4.78 -4.03 -10.35
C VAL A 23 -4.44 -2.79 -11.21
N GLY A 24 -3.34 -2.10 -10.88
CA GLY A 24 -2.84 -0.98 -11.67
C GLY A 24 -3.12 0.42 -11.12
N TYR A 25 -4.15 0.65 -10.29
CA TYR A 25 -4.52 1.99 -9.78
C TYR A 25 -4.45 2.08 -8.25
N TYR A 26 -4.38 3.31 -7.70
CA TYR A 26 -4.39 3.55 -6.26
C TYR A 26 -5.80 3.71 -5.70
N SER A 27 -6.06 3.13 -4.54
CA SER A 27 -7.32 3.28 -3.80
C SER A 27 -7.05 3.58 -2.32
N LYS A 28 -7.97 4.32 -1.69
CA LYS A 28 -8.02 4.49 -0.23
C LYS A 28 -8.38 3.17 0.43
N ILE A 29 -7.63 2.79 1.47
CA ILE A 29 -7.80 1.52 2.20
C ILE A 29 -9.05 1.58 3.08
N GLU A 30 -9.37 2.77 3.60
CA GLU A 30 -10.53 3.01 4.48
C GLU A 30 -11.88 2.73 3.78
N ASN A 31 -11.90 2.78 2.45
CA ASN A 31 -13.10 2.52 1.64
C ASN A 31 -13.26 1.04 1.26
N TRP A 32 -12.35 0.16 1.69
CA TRP A 32 -12.38 -1.25 1.30
C TRP A 32 -13.37 -2.07 2.12
N ASN A 33 -14.03 -3.02 1.45
CA ASN A 33 -14.87 -4.01 2.11
C ASN A 33 -14.03 -5.02 2.92
N PRO A 34 -14.64 -5.83 3.81
CA PRO A 34 -13.91 -6.80 4.62
C PRO A 34 -13.08 -7.80 3.80
N GLY A 35 -13.58 -8.23 2.63
CA GLY A 35 -12.86 -9.16 1.76
C GLY A 35 -11.56 -8.59 1.21
N LYS A 36 -11.56 -7.32 0.79
CA LYS A 36 -10.36 -6.62 0.33
C LYS A 36 -9.35 -6.38 1.45
N ASN A 37 -9.83 -6.11 2.66
CA ASN A 37 -8.97 -6.02 3.83
C ASN A 37 -8.31 -7.37 4.19
N ALA A 38 -9.02 -8.49 4.02
CA ALA A 38 -8.45 -9.83 4.18
C ALA A 38 -7.39 -10.10 3.09
N GLU A 39 -7.73 -9.88 1.82
CA GLU A 39 -6.80 -9.99 0.70
C GLU A 39 -5.52 -9.18 0.94
N PHE A 40 -5.64 -7.96 1.45
CA PHE A 40 -4.51 -7.09 1.74
C PHE A 40 -3.60 -7.61 2.86
N LYS A 41 -4.18 -8.20 3.91
CA LYS A 41 -3.41 -8.81 5.01
C LYS A 41 -2.62 -10.03 4.54
N ASP A 42 -3.16 -10.77 3.57
CA ASP A 42 -2.54 -11.98 3.03
C ASP A 42 -1.46 -11.68 1.97
N ARG A 43 -1.29 -10.41 1.56
CA ARG A 43 -0.26 -10.03 0.58
C ARG A 43 1.14 -10.27 1.14
N GLN A 44 1.94 -10.95 0.33
CA GLN A 44 3.36 -11.16 0.59
C GLN A 44 4.19 -10.15 -0.20
N LYS A 45 5.30 -9.69 0.39
CA LYS A 45 6.29 -8.90 -0.34
C LYS A 45 6.96 -9.82 -1.36
N GLY A 46 6.76 -9.56 -2.64
CA GLY A 46 7.48 -10.29 -3.68
C GLY A 46 8.94 -9.85 -3.74
N ASP A 47 9.82 -10.79 -4.01
CA ASP A 47 11.23 -10.56 -4.35
C ASP A 47 11.37 -10.74 -5.86
N TYR A 48 11.29 -9.63 -6.60
CA TYR A 48 11.29 -9.64 -8.06
C TYR A 48 12.62 -9.07 -8.56
N GLU A 49 13.39 -9.88 -9.28
CA GLU A 49 14.60 -9.45 -9.97
C GLU A 49 14.30 -9.27 -11.46
N VAL A 50 14.61 -8.08 -12.00
CA VAL A 50 14.63 -7.87 -13.44
C VAL A 50 16.03 -8.24 -13.91
N LYS A 51 16.18 -9.42 -14.53
CA LYS A 51 17.43 -9.77 -15.20
C LYS A 51 17.47 -8.99 -16.50
N ASP A 52 18.42 -8.07 -16.61
CA ASP A 52 18.69 -7.37 -17.86
C ASP A 52 19.20 -8.41 -18.88
N LEU A 53 18.30 -8.90 -19.73
CA LEU A 53 18.65 -9.66 -20.93
C LEU A 53 19.17 -8.69 -21.99
N HIS A 54 20.28 -8.01 -21.70
CA HIS A 54 21.03 -7.31 -22.73
C HIS A 54 21.92 -8.35 -23.43
N THR A 55 21.34 -9.06 -24.40
CA THR A 55 22.13 -9.93 -25.28
C THR A 55 22.94 -9.04 -26.20
N THR A 56 24.27 -9.22 -26.18
CA THR A 56 25.23 -8.62 -27.11
C THR A 56 25.05 -9.20 -28.50
#